data_AF-A0A958MNI9-F1
#
_entry.id   AF-A0A958MNI9-F1
#
_cell.length_a   1.000
_cell.length_b   1.000
_cell.length_c   1.000
_cell.angle_alpha   90.00
_cell.angle_beta   90.00
_cell.angle_gamma   90.00
#
_symmetry.space_group_name_H-M   'P 1'
#
loop_
_entity.id
_entity.type
_entity.pdbx_description
1 polymer ?
#
loop_
_entity_poly.entity_id
_entity_poly.type
_entity_poly.pdbx_seq_one_letter_code
_entity_poly.pdbx_strand_id
1 'polypeptide(L)'
;MEEKLKQISAGNSNCIKVVLYGPESTGKSTLAKELASYYDTVFVKEFSRDYAETKAKLNQKLTKEDVLPIAIGQMHFENEQTKHANRLLICDTDLLETKVYSEFYYNGFCPDIVKKYALKNTYDLYFLTYIDTPWEADEIRDQPNTRLEMFGAFEQALVDSNKRYSIVKGSFEERLNLCITQINELLKTVN
;
A
#
# COMPACT_ATOMS: atom_id res chain seq x y z
N MET A 1 -16.64 14.73 -4.78
CA MET A 1 -15.71 13.80 -5.46
C MET A 1 -14.41 13.70 -4.69
N GLU A 2 -13.76 14.84 -4.39
CA GLU A 2 -12.51 14.88 -3.59
C GLU A 2 -12.62 14.23 -2.20
N GLU A 3 -13.74 14.41 -1.49
CA GLU A 3 -13.95 13.80 -0.16
C GLU A 3 -13.81 12.27 -0.15
N LYS A 4 -14.00 11.59 -1.29
CA LYS A 4 -13.86 10.13 -1.37
C LYS A 4 -12.40 9.64 -1.34
N LEU A 5 -11.44 10.53 -1.57
CA LEU A 5 -10.00 10.22 -1.58
C LEU A 5 -9.29 10.67 -0.30
N LYS A 6 -10.01 11.33 0.60
CA LYS A 6 -9.47 11.88 1.83
C LYS A 6 -9.53 10.84 2.95
N GLN A 7 -8.46 10.74 3.73
CA GLN A 7 -8.49 10.05 5.01
C GLN A 7 -9.50 10.73 5.95
N ILE A 8 -10.31 9.94 6.65
CA ILE A 8 -11.08 10.44 7.78
C ILE A 8 -10.17 10.60 8.99
N SER A 9 -10.40 11.64 9.78
CA SER A 9 -9.84 11.72 11.13
C SER A 9 -10.61 10.74 12.01
N ALA A 10 -9.97 9.66 12.48
CA ALA A 10 -10.54 8.85 13.54
C ALA A 10 -10.75 9.75 14.77
N GLY A 11 -11.87 9.57 15.48
CA GLY A 11 -12.13 10.29 16.74
C GLY A 11 -11.07 10.05 17.84
N ASN A 12 -10.19 9.07 17.64
CA ASN A 12 -8.95 8.88 18.39
C ASN A 12 -7.76 9.46 17.61
N SER A 13 -7.21 10.57 18.09
CA SER A 13 -6.10 11.31 17.46
C SER A 13 -4.75 10.58 17.44
N ASN A 14 -4.67 9.32 17.89
CA ASN A 14 -3.42 8.60 18.16
C ASN A 14 -3.28 7.26 17.41
N CYS A 15 -4.05 7.03 16.34
CA CYS A 15 -3.90 5.81 15.54
C CYS A 15 -2.71 5.94 14.57
N ILE A 16 -1.64 5.18 14.84
CA ILE A 16 -0.48 5.07 13.94
C ILE A 16 -0.90 4.30 12.69
N LYS A 17 -0.53 4.80 11.52
CA LYS A 17 -0.76 4.13 10.23
C LYS A 17 0.56 3.75 9.59
N VAL A 18 0.76 2.46 9.36
CA VAL A 18 1.92 1.93 8.62
C VAL A 18 1.48 1.32 7.29
N VAL A 19 2.27 1.49 6.25
CA VAL A 19 1.93 1.04 4.90
C VAL A 19 2.91 -0.03 4.44
N LEU A 20 2.38 -1.17 3.97
CA LEU A 20 3.14 -2.13 3.17
C LEU A 20 3.09 -1.63 1.73
N TYR A 21 4.26 -1.37 1.16
CA TYR A 21 4.42 -0.64 -0.09
C TYR A 21 5.44 -1.36 -0.98
N GLY A 22 5.24 -1.34 -2.29
CA GLY A 22 6.21 -1.89 -3.23
C GLY A 22 5.60 -2.63 -4.42
N PRO A 23 6.45 -3.22 -5.29
CA PRO A 23 6.00 -3.98 -6.43
C PRO A 23 5.11 -5.18 -6.07
N GLU A 24 4.49 -5.78 -7.08
CA GLU A 24 3.76 -7.04 -6.94
C GLU A 24 4.70 -8.21 -6.56
N SER A 25 4.12 -9.25 -5.97
CA SER A 25 4.83 -10.49 -5.60
C SER A 25 6.00 -10.30 -4.62
N THR A 26 5.91 -9.34 -3.70
CA THR A 26 6.93 -9.05 -2.67
C THR A 26 6.50 -9.41 -1.24
N GLY A 27 5.31 -10.01 -1.08
CA GLY A 27 4.81 -10.52 0.21
C GLY A 27 4.04 -9.49 1.07
N LYS A 28 3.65 -8.34 0.51
CA LYS A 28 2.90 -7.27 1.24
C LYS A 28 1.67 -7.80 1.96
N SER A 29 0.76 -8.48 1.27
CA SER A 29 -0.49 -8.96 1.86
C SER A 29 -0.29 -10.02 2.93
N THR A 30 0.75 -10.84 2.81
CA THR A 30 1.11 -11.83 3.84
C THR A 30 1.64 -11.14 5.09
N LEU A 31 2.56 -10.17 4.92
CA LEU A 31 3.07 -9.36 6.03
C LEU A 31 1.95 -8.56 6.70
N ALA A 32 1.04 -7.96 5.94
CA ALA A 32 -0.07 -7.17 6.48
C ALA A 32 -0.99 -8.00 7.40
N LYS A 33 -1.35 -9.22 6.96
CA LYS A 33 -2.13 -10.17 7.75
C LYS A 33 -1.43 -10.60 9.03
N GLU A 34 -0.15 -10.94 8.93
CA GLU A 34 0.64 -11.41 10.07
C GLU A 34 0.86 -10.30 11.09
N LEU A 35 1.18 -9.08 10.65
CA LEU A 35 1.32 -7.91 11.52
C LEU A 35 0.00 -7.57 12.22
N ALA A 36 -1.12 -7.60 11.50
CA ALA A 36 -2.44 -7.37 12.10
C ALA A 36 -2.77 -8.41 13.18
N SER A 37 -2.46 -9.70 12.92
CA SER A 37 -2.62 -10.77 13.90
C SER A 37 -1.71 -10.58 15.12
N TYR A 38 -0.44 -10.21 14.91
CA TYR A 38 0.54 -10.00 15.98
C TYR A 38 0.15 -8.86 16.93
N TYR A 39 -0.36 -7.75 16.37
CA TYR A 39 -0.72 -6.55 17.14
C TYR A 39 -2.18 -6.53 17.63
N ASP A 40 -2.95 -7.60 17.38
CA ASP A 40 -4.38 -7.66 17.65
C ASP A 40 -5.11 -6.40 17.12
N THR A 41 -4.92 -6.15 15.81
CA THR A 41 -5.53 -5.03 15.10
C THR A 41 -6.04 -5.45 13.71
N VAL A 42 -6.60 -4.50 12.98
CA VAL A 42 -7.11 -4.70 11.61
C VAL A 42 -6.10 -4.26 10.56
N PHE A 43 -6.28 -4.75 9.33
CA PHE A 43 -5.53 -4.30 8.17
C PHE A 43 -6.45 -3.93 7.00
N VAL A 44 -5.97 -3.01 6.16
CA VAL A 44 -6.58 -2.65 4.88
C VAL A 44 -6.09 -3.63 3.83
N LYS A 45 -7.00 -4.18 3.02
CA LYS A 45 -6.68 -5.04 1.87
C LYS A 45 -6.44 -4.21 0.61
N GLU A 46 -5.66 -4.76 -0.31
CA GLU A 46 -5.37 -4.11 -1.58
C GLU A 46 -6.62 -4.14 -2.49
N PHE A 47 -7.23 -2.98 -2.70
CA PHE A 47 -8.45 -2.87 -3.51
C PHE A 47 -8.18 -3.12 -5.01
N SER A 48 -7.02 -2.74 -5.54
CA SER A 48 -6.64 -3.00 -6.94
C SER A 48 -6.68 -4.48 -7.28
N ARG A 49 -6.32 -5.36 -6.33
CA ARG A 49 -6.38 -6.81 -6.47
C ARG A 49 -7.82 -7.28 -6.71
N ASP A 50 -8.72 -6.94 -5.80
CA ASP A 50 -10.14 -7.30 -5.88
C ASP A 50 -10.75 -6.76 -7.19
N TYR A 51 -10.41 -5.52 -7.54
CA TYR A 51 -10.90 -4.85 -8.75
C TYR A 51 -10.43 -5.55 -10.04
N ALA A 52 -9.14 -5.89 -10.12
CA ALA A 52 -8.55 -6.59 -11.25
C ALA A 52 -9.16 -7.99 -11.44
N GLU A 53 -9.34 -8.74 -10.34
CA GLU A 53 -9.95 -10.07 -10.38
C GLU A 53 -11.42 -10.00 -10.86
N THR A 54 -12.18 -8.99 -10.44
CA THR A 54 -13.54 -8.77 -10.93
C THR A 54 -13.56 -8.50 -12.44
N LYS A 55 -12.65 -7.68 -12.96
CA LYS A 55 -12.56 -7.41 -14.41
C LYS A 55 -12.09 -8.64 -15.19
N ALA A 56 -11.14 -9.41 -14.66
CA ALA A 56 -10.65 -10.63 -15.29
C ALA A 56 -11.78 -11.66 -15.47
N LYS A 57 -12.67 -11.82 -14.48
CA LYS A 57 -13.89 -12.66 -14.59
C LYS A 57 -14.85 -12.22 -15.70
N LEU A 58 -14.78 -10.96 -16.13
CA LEU A 58 -15.53 -10.40 -17.24
C LEU A 58 -14.72 -10.36 -18.55
N ASN A 59 -13.54 -10.99 -18.60
CA ASN A 59 -12.58 -10.93 -19.70
C ASN A 59 -12.12 -9.50 -20.06
N GLN A 60 -12.03 -8.63 -19.05
CA GLN A 60 -11.57 -7.25 -19.19
C GLN A 60 -10.21 -7.06 -18.51
N LYS A 61 -9.39 -6.16 -19.05
CA LYS A 61 -8.12 -5.73 -18.45
C LYS A 61 -8.27 -4.39 -17.74
N LEU A 62 -7.35 -4.09 -16.84
CA LEU A 62 -7.22 -2.76 -16.26
C LEU A 62 -6.84 -1.74 -17.34
N THR A 63 -7.44 -0.56 -17.27
CA THR A 63 -7.15 0.60 -18.12
C THR A 63 -6.94 1.83 -17.26
N LYS A 64 -6.43 2.91 -17.86
CA LYS A 64 -6.18 4.17 -17.17
C LYS A 64 -7.45 4.79 -16.53
N GLU A 65 -8.62 4.47 -17.06
CA GLU A 65 -9.92 4.89 -16.54
C GLU A 65 -10.25 4.24 -15.19
N ASP A 66 -9.62 3.11 -14.84
CA ASP A 66 -9.83 2.39 -13.59
C ASP A 66 -9.03 2.98 -12.42
N VAL A 67 -8.02 3.82 -12.68
CA VAL A 67 -7.13 4.39 -11.66
C VAL A 67 -7.91 5.16 -10.58
N LEU A 68 -8.87 5.99 -11.00
CA LEU A 68 -9.68 6.76 -10.06
C LEU A 68 -10.65 5.87 -9.24
N PRO A 69 -11.41 4.93 -9.86
CA PRO A 69 -12.17 3.92 -9.13
C PRO A 69 -11.34 3.12 -8.11
N ILE A 70 -10.13 2.68 -8.49
CA ILE A 70 -9.22 1.95 -7.60
C ILE A 70 -8.82 2.82 -6.41
N ALA A 71 -8.40 4.06 -6.66
CA ALA A 71 -8.02 5.00 -5.60
C ALA A 71 -9.19 5.27 -4.63
N ILE A 72 -10.41 5.44 -5.14
CA ILE A 72 -11.62 5.63 -4.33
C ILE A 72 -11.90 4.38 -3.48
N GLY A 73 -11.77 3.18 -4.07
CA GLY A 73 -11.98 1.91 -3.37
C GLY A 73 -10.95 1.69 -2.25
N GLN A 74 -9.68 1.96 -2.52
CA GLN A 74 -8.60 1.86 -1.52
C GLN A 74 -8.87 2.80 -0.34
N MET A 75 -9.24 4.06 -0.61
CA MET A 75 -9.55 5.01 0.46
C MET A 75 -10.83 4.66 1.22
N HIS A 76 -11.82 4.06 0.56
CA HIS A 76 -12.99 3.54 1.25
C HIS A 76 -12.59 2.42 2.21
N PHE A 77 -11.81 1.43 1.77
CA PHE A 77 -11.33 0.34 2.63
C PHE A 77 -10.52 0.88 3.80
N GLU A 78 -9.59 1.82 3.56
CA GLU A 78 -8.79 2.41 4.64
C GLU A 78 -9.65 3.15 5.67
N ASN A 79 -10.60 3.96 5.20
CA ASN A 79 -11.47 4.73 6.08
C ASN A 79 -12.42 3.84 6.89
N GLU A 80 -12.89 2.71 6.34
CA GLU A 80 -13.66 1.74 7.11
C GLU A 80 -12.80 1.06 8.17
N GLN A 81 -11.61 0.57 7.82
CA GLN A 81 -10.71 -0.08 8.79
C GLN A 81 -10.21 0.88 9.87
N THR A 82 -10.04 2.15 9.55
CA THR A 82 -9.69 3.20 10.51
C THR A 82 -10.69 3.29 11.68
N LYS A 83 -11.98 2.95 11.47
CA LYS A 83 -13.00 2.94 12.54
C LYS A 83 -12.88 1.75 13.49
N HIS A 84 -12.19 0.70 13.06
CA HIS A 84 -12.02 -0.56 13.79
C HIS A 84 -10.61 -0.71 14.37
N ALA A 85 -9.65 0.06 13.86
CA ALA A 85 -8.30 0.11 14.37
C ALA A 85 -8.24 0.67 15.79
N ASN A 86 -7.32 0.13 16.59
CA ASN A 86 -7.08 0.59 17.95
C ASN A 86 -6.03 1.74 17.96
N ARG A 87 -4.78 1.42 18.27
CA ARG A 87 -3.60 2.30 18.24
C ARG A 87 -2.80 2.19 16.94
N LEU A 88 -3.06 1.17 16.13
CA LEU A 88 -2.30 0.85 14.93
C LEU A 88 -3.23 0.38 13.80
N LEU A 89 -3.04 0.89 12.60
CA LEU A 89 -3.64 0.38 11.37
C LEU A 89 -2.54 -0.05 10.40
N ILE A 90 -2.66 -1.26 9.87
CA ILE A 90 -1.77 -1.81 8.86
C ILE A 90 -2.42 -1.63 7.48
N CYS A 91 -1.79 -0.93 6.54
CA CYS A 91 -2.34 -0.67 5.22
C CYS A 91 -1.60 -1.46 4.12
N ASP A 92 -2.29 -2.35 3.43
CA ASP A 92 -1.89 -2.92 2.14
C ASP A 92 -2.91 -2.42 1.11
N THR A 93 -2.69 -1.39 0.32
CA THR A 93 -1.54 -0.49 0.16
C THR A 93 -2.05 0.94 0.42
N ASP A 94 -1.54 1.96 -0.28
CA ASP A 94 -2.04 3.33 -0.23
C ASP A 94 -2.21 3.97 -1.63
N LEU A 95 -2.59 5.25 -1.64
CA LEU A 95 -2.73 6.01 -2.88
C LEU A 95 -1.40 6.33 -3.57
N LEU A 96 -0.28 6.34 -2.84
CA LEU A 96 1.04 6.52 -3.45
C LEU A 96 1.38 5.30 -4.32
N GLU A 97 1.02 4.10 -3.90
CA GLU A 97 1.22 2.88 -4.72
C GLU A 97 0.36 2.93 -5.98
N THR A 98 -0.91 3.33 -5.83
CA THR A 98 -1.81 3.54 -6.97
C THR A 98 -1.25 4.58 -7.95
N LYS A 99 -0.67 5.68 -7.45
CA LYS A 99 -0.01 6.70 -8.28
C LYS A 99 1.15 6.10 -9.07
N VAL A 100 2.07 5.39 -8.41
CA VAL A 100 3.27 4.85 -9.05
C VAL A 100 2.91 3.82 -10.12
N TYR A 101 1.98 2.90 -9.83
CA TYR A 101 1.52 1.96 -10.84
C TYR A 101 0.87 2.66 -12.03
N SER A 102 0.01 3.65 -11.80
CA SER A 102 -0.61 4.40 -12.89
C SER A 102 0.45 5.05 -13.80
N GLU A 103 1.45 5.70 -13.19
CA GLU A 103 2.53 6.36 -13.94
C GLU A 103 3.39 5.34 -14.71
N PHE A 104 3.67 4.19 -14.11
CA PHE A 104 4.45 3.13 -14.74
C PHE A 104 3.72 2.49 -15.93
N TYR A 105 2.46 2.06 -15.75
CA TYR A 105 1.71 1.35 -16.78
C TYR A 105 1.16 2.25 -17.89
N TYR A 106 0.93 3.53 -17.60
CA TYR A 106 0.21 4.44 -18.49
C TYR A 106 1.05 5.64 -18.95
N ASN A 107 2.36 5.44 -19.14
CA ASN A 107 3.30 6.44 -19.71
C ASN A 107 3.29 7.77 -18.94
N GLY A 108 3.42 7.71 -17.62
CA GLY A 108 3.42 8.88 -16.73
C GLY A 108 2.03 9.44 -16.43
N PHE A 109 0.95 8.81 -16.91
CA PHE A 109 -0.41 9.23 -16.60
C PHE A 109 -0.79 8.86 -15.17
N CYS A 110 -1.35 9.82 -14.43
CA CYS A 110 -2.12 9.59 -13.22
C CYS A 110 -3.10 10.76 -13.04
N PRO A 111 -4.38 10.52 -12.70
CA PRO A 111 -5.33 11.61 -12.47
C PRO A 111 -4.82 12.59 -11.42
N ASP A 112 -4.90 13.90 -11.69
CA ASP A 112 -4.36 14.94 -10.78
C ASP A 112 -4.93 14.85 -9.37
N ILE A 113 -6.21 14.48 -9.26
CA ILE A 113 -6.87 14.29 -7.97
C ILE A 113 -6.27 13.11 -7.18
N VAL A 114 -5.86 12.03 -7.85
CA VAL A 114 -5.21 10.88 -7.18
C VAL A 114 -3.81 11.30 -6.72
N LYS A 115 -3.01 11.97 -7.57
CA LYS A 115 -1.69 12.52 -7.20
C LYS A 115 -1.78 13.46 -5.99
N LYS A 116 -2.77 14.37 -5.98
CA LYS A 116 -3.01 15.30 -4.86
C LYS A 116 -3.22 14.55 -3.55
N TYR A 117 -4.07 13.53 -3.53
CA TYR A 117 -4.41 12.81 -2.31
C TYR A 117 -3.38 11.76 -1.89
N ALA A 118 -2.62 11.18 -2.83
CA ALA A 118 -1.44 10.37 -2.53
C ALA A 118 -0.41 11.13 -1.68
N LEU A 119 -0.27 12.45 -1.91
CA LEU A 119 0.64 13.29 -1.14
C LEU A 119 0.00 13.88 0.12
N LYS A 120 -1.30 14.22 0.05
CA LYS A 120 -2.03 14.87 1.15
C LYS A 120 -2.39 13.93 2.29
N ASN A 121 -2.65 12.65 2.00
CA ASN A 121 -2.88 11.63 3.02
C ASN A 121 -1.57 11.34 3.78
N THR A 122 -1.70 11.03 5.06
CA THR A 122 -0.59 10.92 6.01
C THR A 122 -0.47 9.51 6.55
N TYR A 123 0.77 9.04 6.66
CA TYR A 123 1.15 7.75 7.20
C TYR A 123 2.45 7.92 7.97
N ASP A 124 2.64 7.15 9.03
CA ASP A 124 3.77 7.30 9.96
C ASP A 124 5.04 6.59 9.47
N LEU A 125 4.86 5.49 8.73
CA LEU A 125 5.98 4.70 8.20
C LEU A 125 5.56 3.85 7.00
N TYR A 126 6.44 3.80 6.00
CA TYR A 126 6.35 2.90 4.86
C TYR A 126 7.34 1.74 4.98
N PHE A 127 6.87 0.54 4.71
CA PHE A 127 7.67 -0.66 4.55
C PHE A 127 7.77 -0.99 3.06
N LEU A 128 8.88 -0.57 2.44
CA LEU A 128 9.16 -0.83 1.03
C LEU A 128 9.67 -2.25 0.86
N THR A 129 8.83 -3.15 0.37
CA THR A 129 9.12 -4.58 0.21
C THR A 129 10.00 -4.84 -1.01
N TYR A 130 11.12 -5.53 -0.80
CA TYR A 130 12.10 -5.85 -1.84
C TYR A 130 11.71 -7.10 -2.66
N ILE A 131 12.32 -7.23 -3.83
CA ILE A 131 11.99 -8.19 -4.90
C ILE A 131 12.76 -9.53 -4.83
N ASP A 132 13.40 -9.79 -3.70
CA ASP A 132 14.15 -11.02 -3.40
C ASP A 132 13.26 -12.23 -3.06
N THR A 133 11.94 -12.08 -3.10
CA THR A 133 10.99 -13.19 -3.15
C THR A 133 10.91 -13.78 -4.56
N PRO A 134 10.72 -15.11 -4.69
CA PRO A 134 10.38 -15.72 -5.98
C PRO A 134 9.19 -15.02 -6.61
N TRP A 135 9.23 -14.81 -7.93
CA TRP A 135 8.08 -14.30 -8.64
C TRP A 135 7.04 -15.42 -8.78
N GLU A 136 5.80 -15.13 -8.39
CA GLU A 136 4.68 -16.05 -8.49
C GLU A 136 3.76 -15.59 -9.61
N ALA A 137 3.65 -16.38 -10.68
CA ALA A 137 2.74 -16.12 -11.78
C ALA A 137 1.28 -16.25 -11.31
N ASP A 138 0.43 -15.30 -11.67
CA ASP A 138 -1.02 -15.47 -11.64
C ASP A 138 -1.66 -14.77 -12.86
N GLU A 139 -2.99 -14.83 -12.98
CA GLU A 139 -3.73 -14.30 -14.14
C GLU A 139 -3.59 -12.79 -14.36
N ILE A 140 -3.14 -12.04 -13.35
CA ILE A 140 -3.10 -10.57 -13.38
C ILE A 140 -1.68 -9.98 -13.29
N ARG A 141 -0.67 -10.78 -12.92
CA ARG A 141 0.74 -10.36 -12.83
C ARG A 141 1.44 -10.46 -14.17
N ASP A 142 1.91 -9.33 -14.69
CA ASP A 142 2.43 -9.24 -16.07
C ASP A 142 3.83 -8.61 -16.20
N GLN A 143 4.51 -8.27 -15.10
CA GLN A 143 5.80 -7.56 -15.10
C GLN A 143 6.98 -8.34 -14.48
N PRO A 144 7.29 -9.58 -14.91
CA PRO A 144 8.38 -10.37 -14.29
C PRO A 144 9.78 -9.79 -14.55
N ASN A 145 9.98 -9.09 -15.67
CA ASN A 145 11.31 -8.61 -16.10
C ASN A 145 11.63 -7.18 -15.65
N THR A 146 10.64 -6.44 -15.16
CA THR A 146 10.77 -5.02 -14.78
C THR A 146 10.70 -4.82 -13.27
N ARG A 147 10.78 -5.90 -12.46
CA ARG A 147 10.68 -5.85 -10.99
C ARG A 147 11.65 -4.86 -10.35
N LEU A 148 12.91 -4.79 -10.82
CA LEU A 148 13.92 -3.88 -10.27
C LEU A 148 13.67 -2.42 -10.66
N GLU A 149 13.24 -2.19 -11.90
CA GLU A 149 12.86 -0.86 -12.39
C GLU A 149 11.64 -0.34 -11.62
N MET A 150 10.62 -1.19 -11.46
CA MET A 150 9.44 -0.92 -10.65
C MET A 150 9.85 -0.61 -9.21
N PHE A 151 10.69 -1.44 -8.58
CA PHE A 151 11.19 -1.16 -7.22
C PHE A 151 11.85 0.23 -7.13
N GLY A 152 12.69 0.59 -8.11
CA GLY A 152 13.31 1.91 -8.16
C GLY A 152 12.29 3.05 -8.29
N ALA A 153 11.24 2.89 -9.09
CA ALA A 153 10.16 3.87 -9.21
C ALA A 153 9.40 4.06 -7.89
N PHE A 154 9.15 2.96 -7.15
CA PHE A 154 8.53 2.99 -5.83
C PHE A 154 9.43 3.70 -4.80
N GLU A 155 10.72 3.36 -4.75
CA GLU A 155 11.66 4.03 -3.85
C GLU A 155 11.77 5.53 -4.15
N GLN A 156 11.89 5.89 -5.43
CA GLN A 156 11.99 7.29 -5.84
C GLN A 156 10.74 8.09 -5.43
N ALA A 157 9.55 7.50 -5.53
CA ALA A 157 8.33 8.17 -5.10
C ALA A 157 8.31 8.47 -3.59
N LEU A 158 8.86 7.59 -2.75
CA LEU A 158 9.00 7.82 -1.31
C LEU A 158 10.02 8.93 -1.02
N VAL A 159 11.15 8.92 -1.73
CA VAL A 159 12.21 9.95 -1.61
C VAL A 159 11.66 11.32 -2.01
N ASP A 160 11.03 11.42 -3.18
CA ASP A 160 10.48 12.68 -3.72
C ASP A 160 9.39 13.28 -2.83
N SER A 161 8.62 12.42 -2.16
CA SER A 161 7.56 12.83 -1.23
C SER A 161 8.00 12.93 0.23
N ASN A 162 9.31 12.77 0.50
CA ASN A 162 9.92 12.84 1.83
C ASN A 162 9.20 11.96 2.87
N LYS A 163 8.81 10.74 2.46
CA LYS A 163 8.13 9.78 3.34
C LYS A 163 9.16 8.98 4.12
N ARG A 164 8.93 8.79 5.42
CA ARG A 164 9.76 7.91 6.24
C ARG A 164 9.53 6.46 5.82
N TYR A 165 10.59 5.75 5.43
CA TYR A 165 10.48 4.36 5.01
C TYR A 165 11.60 3.46 5.52
N SER A 166 11.39 2.15 5.42
CA SER A 166 12.39 1.11 5.64
C SER A 166 12.27 0.05 4.53
N ILE A 167 13.41 -0.38 4.01
CA ILE A 167 13.46 -1.46 3.01
C ILE A 167 13.34 -2.81 3.72
N VAL A 168 12.40 -3.64 3.26
CA VAL A 168 12.07 -4.94 3.84
C VAL A 168 12.52 -6.05 2.89
N LYS A 169 13.54 -6.82 3.31
CA LYS A 169 14.20 -7.88 2.53
C LYS A 169 14.52 -9.09 3.40
N GLY A 170 14.91 -10.20 2.76
CA GLY A 170 15.24 -11.46 3.39
C GLY A 170 14.08 -12.45 3.41
N SER A 171 14.22 -13.47 4.25
CA SER A 171 13.18 -14.45 4.58
C SER A 171 11.95 -13.79 5.22
N PHE A 172 10.83 -14.50 5.24
CA PHE A 172 9.60 -13.99 5.86
C PHE A 172 9.81 -13.59 7.33
N GLU A 173 10.55 -14.39 8.10
CA GLU A 173 10.84 -14.12 9.51
C GLU A 173 11.69 -12.85 9.70
N GLU A 174 12.73 -12.65 8.88
CA GLU A 174 13.55 -11.44 8.90
C GLU A 174 12.72 -10.19 8.58
N ARG A 175 11.86 -10.27 7.56
CA ARG A 175 10.96 -9.18 7.18
C ARG A 175 9.98 -8.84 8.30
N LEU A 176 9.34 -9.85 8.87
CA LEU A 176 8.36 -9.69 9.94
C LEU A 176 9.01 -9.05 11.18
N ASN A 177 10.17 -9.56 11.61
CA ASN A 177 10.90 -9.06 12.76
C ASN A 177 11.36 -7.60 12.58
N LEU A 178 11.78 -7.24 11.36
CA LEU A 178 12.11 -5.84 11.03
C LEU A 178 10.88 -4.94 11.19
N CYS A 179 9.75 -5.34 10.59
CA CYS A 179 8.50 -4.57 10.68
C CYS A 179 8.04 -4.41 12.14
N ILE A 180 8.04 -5.49 12.92
CA ILE A 180 7.67 -5.48 14.34
C ILE A 180 8.57 -4.51 15.13
N THR A 181 9.88 -4.57 14.91
CA THR A 181 10.84 -3.71 15.59
C THR A 181 10.55 -2.23 15.31
N GLN A 182 10.37 -1.86 14.05
CA GLN A 182 10.09 -0.47 13.66
C GLN A 182 8.72 0.02 14.17
N ILE A 183 7.68 -0.82 14.11
CA ILE A 183 6.35 -0.49 14.65
C ILE A 183 6.42 -0.31 16.17
N ASN A 184 7.15 -1.17 16.90
CA ASN A 184 7.31 -1.03 18.34
C ASN A 184 7.99 0.29 18.72
N GLU A 185 8.99 0.74 17.96
CA GLU A 185 9.59 2.06 18.19
C GLU A 185 8.59 3.21 17.96
N LEU A 186 7.73 3.13 16.94
CA LEU A 186 6.67 4.12 16.73
C LEU A 186 5.67 4.13 17.88
N LEU A 187 5.21 2.96 18.32
CA LEU A 187 4.23 2.83 19.41
C LEU A 187 4.75 3.37 20.75
N LYS A 188 6.07 3.39 20.99
CA LYS A 188 6.65 4.04 22.18
C LYS A 188 6.50 5.56 22.18
N THR A 189 6.40 6.19 21.01
CA THR A 189 6.32 7.66 20.89
C THR A 189 4.92 8.23 21.11
N VAL A 190 3.91 7.36 21.15
CA VAL A 190 2.48 7.73 21.27
C VAL A 190 1.91 7.34 22.65
N ASN A 191 2.73 6.73 23.52
CA ASN A 191 2.39 6.40 24.90
C ASN A 191 2.76 7.50 25.89
#